data_AF-A0A1H1WC77-F1
#
_entry.id   AF-A0A1H1WC77-F1
#
_cell.length_a   1.000
_cell.length_b   1.000
_cell.length_c   1.000
_cell.angle_alpha   90.00
_cell.angle_beta   90.00
_cell.angle_gamma   90.00
#
_symmetry.space_group_name_H-M   'P 1'
#
loop_
_entity.id
_entity.type
_entity.pdbx_description
1 polymer ?
#
loop_
_entity_poly.entity_id
_entity_poly.type
_entity_poly.pdbx_seq_one_letter_code
_entity_poly.pdbx_strand_id
1 'polypeptide(L)'
;MSFWDYLIWLFWVYITIACIWIFITVIIDMFRDHTLNGWQKALWALFLVFLPFLATFVYLIARGKSMSERRMDDYRHAQRQTDEYIREVASSSPAVEIEKAKQLLDAGAITQPEFDALKAKALAAS
;
A
#
# COMPACT_ATOMS: atom_id res chain seq x y z
N MET A 1 -26.62 39.43 -25.45
CA MET A 1 -26.21 38.50 -24.36
C MET A 1 -25.18 39.21 -23.51
N SER A 2 -25.39 39.23 -22.20
CA SER A 2 -24.53 39.90 -21.23
C SER A 2 -23.22 39.11 -21.03
N PHE A 3 -22.16 39.78 -20.61
CA PHE A 3 -20.88 39.13 -20.23
C PHE A 3 -21.10 38.02 -19.17
N TRP A 4 -22.03 38.24 -18.25
CA TRP A 4 -22.42 37.25 -17.23
C TRP A 4 -23.07 36.00 -17.83
N ASP A 5 -23.84 36.13 -18.92
CA ASP A 5 -24.45 34.98 -19.59
C ASP A 5 -23.38 34.08 -20.22
N TYR A 6 -22.33 34.68 -20.80
CA TYR A 6 -21.19 33.94 -21.35
C TYR A 6 -20.39 33.21 -20.26
N LEU A 7 -20.18 33.83 -19.09
CA LEU A 7 -19.52 33.18 -17.96
C LEU A 7 -20.32 31.98 -17.44
N ILE A 8 -21.64 32.13 -17.29
CA ILE A 8 -22.53 31.05 -16.86
C ILE A 8 -22.54 29.93 -17.91
N TRP A 9 -22.60 30.28 -19.20
CA TRP A 9 -22.55 29.30 -20.28
C TRP A 9 -21.21 28.54 -20.30
N LEU A 10 -20.07 29.23 -20.17
CA LEU A 10 -18.75 28.60 -20.07
C LEU A 10 -18.67 27.65 -18.87
N PHE A 11 -19.23 28.05 -17.73
CA PHE A 11 -19.27 27.22 -16.53
C PHE A 11 -20.07 25.93 -16.75
N TRP A 12 -21.23 26.00 -17.39
CA TRP A 12 -22.02 24.81 -17.73
C TRP A 12 -21.34 23.92 -18.78
N VAL A 13 -20.66 24.51 -19.76
CA VAL A 13 -19.86 23.76 -20.74
C VAL A 13 -18.70 23.04 -20.04
N TYR A 14 -17.99 23.72 -19.14
CA TYR A 14 -16.93 23.14 -18.34
C TYR A 14 -17.41 21.96 -17.50
N ILE A 15 -18.52 22.11 -16.77
CA ILE A 15 -19.14 21.03 -15.99
C ILE A 15 -19.47 19.85 -16.90
N THR A 16 -20.07 20.12 -18.06
CA THR A 16 -20.44 19.07 -19.02
C THR A 16 -19.21 18.27 -19.49
N ILE A 17 -18.14 18.96 -19.88
CA ILE A 17 -16.89 18.34 -20.32
C ILE A 17 -16.23 17.56 -19.17
N ALA A 18 -16.18 18.15 -17.96
CA ALA A 18 -15.63 17.51 -16.77
C ALA A 18 -16.40 16.22 -16.40
N CYS A 19 -17.74 16.25 -16.50
CA CYS A 19 -18.57 15.06 -16.31
C CYS A 19 -18.21 13.97 -17.32
N ILE A 20 -18.20 14.28 -18.63
CA ILE A 20 -17.83 13.31 -19.68
C ILE A 20 -16.43 12.74 -19.44
N TRP A 21 -15.48 13.58 -19.03
CA TRP A 21 -14.12 13.14 -18.71
C TRP A 21 -14.10 12.14 -17.55
N ILE A 22 -14.86 12.40 -16.48
CA ILE A 22 -15.02 11.48 -15.35
C ILE A 22 -15.65 10.14 -15.80
N PHE A 23 -16.62 10.17 -16.71
CA PHE A 23 -17.19 8.94 -17.27
C PHE A 23 -16.13 8.13 -18.01
N ILE A 24 -15.32 8.77 -18.85
CA ILE A 24 -14.25 8.10 -19.61
C ILE A 24 -13.22 7.51 -18.66
N THR A 25 -12.79 8.23 -17.61
CA THR A 25 -11.78 7.73 -16.67
C THR A 25 -12.29 6.54 -15.87
N VAL A 26 -13.55 6.55 -15.43
CA VAL A 26 -14.19 5.41 -14.74
C VAL A 26 -14.30 4.20 -15.67
N ILE A 27 -14.67 4.42 -16.94
CA ILE A 27 -14.71 3.36 -17.94
C ILE A 27 -13.32 2.76 -18.14
N ILE A 28 -12.28 3.58 -18.36
CA ILE A 28 -10.90 3.10 -18.53
C ILE A 28 -10.42 2.33 -17.30
N ASP A 29 -10.68 2.82 -16.09
CA ASP A 29 -10.31 2.14 -14.85
C ASP A 29 -11.00 0.77 -14.71
N MET A 30 -12.29 0.69 -15.08
CA MET A 30 -13.02 -0.57 -15.11
C MET A 30 -12.49 -1.54 -16.17
N PHE A 31 -12.09 -1.04 -17.36
CA PHE A 31 -11.46 -1.87 -18.37
C PHE A 31 -10.09 -2.37 -17.93
N ARG A 32 -9.34 -1.56 -17.18
CA ARG A 32 -8.05 -1.90 -16.60
C ARG A 32 -8.14 -2.92 -15.48
N ASP A 33 -9.31 -3.14 -14.90
CA ASP A 33 -9.56 -4.23 -13.96
C ASP A 33 -9.72 -5.56 -14.71
N HIS A 34 -8.71 -6.43 -14.60
CA HIS A 34 -8.68 -7.74 -15.27
C HIS A 34 -9.56 -8.78 -14.58
N THR A 35 -10.09 -8.46 -13.40
CA THR A 35 -10.89 -9.38 -12.58
C THR A 35 -12.37 -9.43 -13.01
N LEU A 36 -12.82 -8.50 -13.86
CA LEU A 36 -14.21 -8.37 -14.30
C LEU A 36 -14.42 -8.95 -15.70
N ASN A 37 -15.47 -9.77 -15.85
CA ASN A 37 -15.87 -10.36 -17.13
C ASN A 37 -16.42 -9.28 -18.09
N GLY A 38 -16.19 -9.44 -19.40
CA GLY A 38 -16.55 -8.44 -20.42
C GLY A 38 -18.04 -8.04 -20.44
N TRP A 39 -18.93 -8.95 -20.08
CA TRP A 39 -20.37 -8.68 -19.93
C TRP A 39 -20.71 -7.74 -18.76
N GLN A 40 -19.97 -7.82 -17.66
CA GLN A 40 -20.14 -6.92 -16.52
C GLN A 40 -19.68 -5.51 -16.88
N LYS A 41 -18.62 -5.39 -17.70
CA LYS A 41 -18.13 -4.10 -18.22
C LYS A 41 -19.16 -3.41 -19.11
N ALA A 42 -19.81 -4.17 -20.00
CA ALA A 42 -20.84 -3.63 -20.89
C ALA A 42 -22.09 -3.13 -20.13
N LEU A 43 -22.55 -3.88 -19.13
CA LEU A 43 -23.70 -3.49 -18.30
C LEU A 43 -23.40 -2.22 -17.48
N TRP A 44 -22.18 -2.11 -16.95
CA TRP A 44 -21.71 -0.92 -16.23
C TRP A 44 -21.68 0.34 -17.11
N ALA A 45 -21.17 0.22 -18.34
CA ALA A 45 -21.16 1.32 -19.28
C ALA A 45 -22.59 1.80 -19.63
N LEU A 46 -23.51 0.86 -19.86
CA LEU A 46 -24.92 1.19 -20.12
C LEU A 46 -25.56 1.90 -18.91
N PHE A 47 -25.33 1.38 -17.71
CA PHE A 47 -25.92 1.94 -16.49
C PHE A 47 -25.40 3.35 -16.17
N LEU A 48 -24.10 3.60 -16.42
CA LEU A 48 -23.47 4.90 -16.28
C LEU A 48 -24.07 5.96 -17.23
N VAL A 49 -24.38 5.58 -18.47
CA VAL A 49 -24.96 6.49 -19.47
C VAL A 49 -26.42 6.86 -19.14
N PHE A 50 -27.21 5.90 -18.67
CA PHE A 50 -28.66 6.12 -18.46
C PHE A 50 -29.04 6.54 -17.05
N LEU A 51 -28.28 6.14 -16.02
CA LEU A 51 -28.58 6.42 -14.61
C LEU A 51 -27.31 6.76 -13.82
N PRO A 52 -26.74 7.96 -13.98
CA PRO A 52 -25.45 8.33 -13.39
C PRO A 52 -25.43 8.24 -11.85
N PHE A 53 -26.52 8.67 -11.20
CA PHE A 53 -26.63 8.63 -9.74
C PHE A 53 -26.79 7.19 -9.21
N LEU A 54 -27.63 6.37 -9.86
CA LEU A 54 -27.84 4.99 -9.44
C LEU A 54 -26.61 4.12 -9.70
N ALA A 55 -25.90 4.37 -10.82
CA ALA A 55 -24.63 3.74 -11.12
C ALA A 55 -23.59 4.02 -10.02
N THR A 56 -23.51 5.27 -9.54
CA THR A 56 -22.57 5.63 -8.47
C THR A 56 -22.86 4.86 -7.17
N PHE A 57 -24.14 4.70 -6.79
CA PHE A 57 -24.54 3.92 -5.61
C PHE A 57 -24.22 2.43 -5.74
N VAL A 58 -24.53 1.82 -6.89
CA VAL A 58 -24.20 0.41 -7.15
C VAL A 58 -22.69 0.19 -7.16
N TYR A 59 -21.91 1.18 -7.63
CA TYR A 59 -20.45 1.09 -7.73
C TYR A 59 -19.82 1.02 -6.36
N LEU A 60 -20.27 1.89 -5.44
CA LEU A 60 -19.78 1.94 -4.07
C LEU A 60 -20.11 0.64 -3.32
N ILE A 61 -21.30 0.08 -3.53
CA ILE A 61 -21.71 -1.18 -2.90
C ILE A 61 -20.92 -2.37 -3.46
N ALA A 62 -20.75 -2.44 -4.79
CA ALA A 62 -20.04 -3.53 -5.44
C ALA A 62 -18.52 -3.48 -5.22
N ARG A 63 -17.93 -2.27 -5.22
CA ARG A 63 -16.47 -2.07 -5.26
C ARG A 63 -15.87 -1.60 -3.94
N GLY A 64 -16.69 -1.19 -2.96
CA GLY A 64 -16.24 -0.78 -1.62
C GLY A 64 -15.50 -1.89 -0.86
N LYS A 65 -15.86 -3.16 -1.10
CA LYS A 65 -15.21 -4.33 -0.49
C LYS A 65 -13.81 -4.62 -1.06
N SER A 66 -13.57 -4.29 -2.33
CA SER A 66 -12.25 -4.52 -2.97
C SER A 66 -11.14 -3.61 -2.44
N MET A 67 -11.51 -2.49 -1.79
CA MET A 67 -10.55 -1.53 -1.24
C MET A 67 -10.07 -1.95 0.16
N SER A 68 -10.88 -2.69 0.92
CA SER A 68 -10.45 -3.24 2.22
C SER A 68 -9.54 -4.44 2.08
N GLU A 69 -9.78 -5.33 1.10
CA GLU A 69 -8.94 -6.51 0.90
C GLU A 69 -7.53 -6.16 0.40
N ARG A 70 -7.41 -5.23 -0.55
CA ARG A 70 -6.11 -4.79 -1.06
C ARG A 70 -5.25 -4.09 0.00
N ARG A 71 -5.87 -3.25 0.83
CA ARG A 71 -5.16 -2.62 1.96
C ARG A 71 -4.66 -3.68 2.94
N MET A 72 -5.46 -4.70 3.25
CA MET A 72 -5.05 -5.76 4.17
C MET A 72 -3.87 -6.58 3.62
N ASP A 73 -3.83 -6.83 2.32
CA ASP A 73 -2.69 -7.51 1.70
C ASP A 73 -1.42 -6.66 1.66
N ASP A 74 -1.54 -5.37 1.32
CA ASP A 74 -0.39 -4.45 1.36
C ASP A 74 0.19 -4.33 2.77
N TYR A 75 -0.66 -4.25 3.81
CA TYR A 75 -0.23 -4.28 5.21
C TYR A 75 0.44 -5.61 5.59
N ARG A 76 -0.11 -6.75 5.16
CA ARG A 76 0.49 -8.07 5.43
C ARG A 76 1.82 -8.28 4.71
N HIS A 77 2.02 -7.67 3.54
CA HIS A 77 3.29 -7.73 2.82
C HIS A 77 4.34 -6.83 3.46
N ALA A 78 3.98 -5.60 3.85
CA ALA A 78 4.89 -4.69 4.55
C ALA A 78 5.31 -5.24 5.92
N GLN A 79 4.39 -5.88 6.65
CA GLN A 79 4.69 -6.52 7.93
C GLN A 79 5.67 -7.70 7.76
N ARG A 80 5.46 -8.55 6.73
CA ARG A 80 6.38 -9.68 6.44
C ARG A 80 7.81 -9.22 6.14
N GLN A 81 7.99 -8.16 5.35
CA GLN A 81 9.31 -7.63 5.04
C GLN A 81 10.00 -7.03 6.28
N THR A 82 9.22 -6.38 7.16
CA THR A 82 9.74 -5.83 8.41
C THR A 82 10.14 -6.94 9.37
N ASP A 83 9.33 -8.00 9.50
CA ASP A 83 9.61 -9.15 10.36
C ASP A 83 10.83 -9.96 9.88
N GLU A 84 11.04 -10.09 8.56
CA GLU A 84 12.24 -10.72 8.00
C GLU A 84 13.50 -9.91 8.29
N TYR A 85 13.46 -8.59 8.08
CA TYR A 85 14.58 -7.70 8.38
C TYR A 85 14.91 -7.69 9.89
N ILE A 86 13.89 -7.64 10.75
CA ILE A 86 14.09 -7.72 12.20
C ILE A 86 14.67 -9.08 12.58
N ARG A 87 14.22 -10.18 11.97
CA ARG A 87 14.77 -11.52 12.25
C ARG A 87 16.23 -11.62 11.83
N GLU A 88 16.59 -11.08 10.67
CA GLU A 88 17.97 -11.08 10.16
C GLU A 88 18.91 -10.22 11.03
N VAL A 89 18.44 -9.05 11.47
CA VAL A 89 19.21 -8.14 12.34
C VAL A 89 19.24 -8.59 13.80
N ALA A 90 18.14 -9.18 14.30
CA ALA A 90 18.02 -9.65 15.68
C ALA A 90 18.59 -11.06 15.87
N SER A 91 18.78 -11.85 14.80
CA SER A 91 19.70 -12.99 14.82
C SER A 91 21.13 -12.47 14.88
N SER A 92 21.49 -11.86 16.01
CA SER A 92 22.87 -11.59 16.36
C SER A 92 23.55 -12.94 16.39
N SER A 93 24.27 -13.28 15.33
CA SER A 93 25.06 -14.50 15.28
C SER A 93 25.95 -14.51 16.52
N PRO A 94 26.09 -15.65 17.22
CA PRO A 94 27.02 -15.80 18.34
C PRO A 94 28.42 -15.24 18.03
N ALA A 95 28.85 -15.31 16.76
CA ALA A 95 30.09 -14.70 16.28
C ALA A 95 30.14 -13.17 16.44
N VAL A 96 29.03 -12.46 16.17
CA VAL A 96 28.93 -10.99 16.28
C VAL A 96 28.93 -10.54 17.75
N GLU A 97 28.30 -11.31 18.64
CA GLU A 97 28.35 -11.03 20.09
C GLU A 97 29.77 -11.23 20.65
N ILE A 98 30.47 -12.28 20.22
CA ILE A 98 31.86 -12.56 20.60
C ILE A 98 32.81 -11.47 20.04
N GLU A 99 32.58 -11.00 18.81
CA GLU A 99 33.35 -9.92 18.21
C GLU A 99 33.21 -8.60 18.98
N LYS A 100 31.98 -8.21 19.35
CA LYS A 100 31.74 -7.03 20.18
C LYS A 100 32.38 -7.16 21.56
N ALA A 101 32.29 -8.34 22.19
CA ALA A 101 32.95 -8.58 23.47
C ALA A 101 34.48 -8.45 23.37
N LYS A 102 35.08 -8.87 22.24
CA LYS A 102 36.51 -8.73 21.99
C LYS A 102 36.92 -7.27 21.81
N GLN A 103 36.12 -6.47 21.12
CA GLN A 103 36.34 -5.02 21.00
C GLN A 103 36.31 -4.31 22.35
N LEU A 104 35.41 -4.70 23.27
CA LEU A 104 35.36 -4.16 24.62
C LEU A 104 36.59 -4.53 25.45
N LEU A 105 37.11 -5.75 25.29
CA LEU A 105 38.34 -6.19 25.92
C LEU A 105 39.56 -5.41 25.41
N ASP A 106 39.64 -5.22 24.09
CA ASP A 106 40.73 -4.47 23.46
C ASP A 106 40.68 -2.97 23.79
N ALA A 107 39.49 -2.42 24.00
CA ALA A 107 39.28 -1.07 24.51
C ALA A 107 39.59 -0.94 26.02
N GLY A 108 39.85 -2.04 26.72
CA GLY A 108 40.05 -2.08 28.17
C GLY A 108 38.78 -1.79 28.99
N ALA A 109 37.61 -1.83 28.36
CA ALA A 109 36.32 -1.61 29.02
C ALA A 109 35.88 -2.81 29.87
N ILE A 110 36.37 -4.00 29.53
CA ILE A 110 36.16 -5.24 30.28
C ILE A 110 37.49 -5.98 30.46
N THR A 111 37.52 -6.87 31.45
CA THR A 111 38.66 -7.73 31.77
C THR A 111 38.58 -9.07 31.04
N GLN A 112 39.72 -9.77 30.94
CA GLN A 112 39.79 -11.09 30.31
C GLN A 112 38.76 -12.11 30.87
N PRO A 113 38.54 -12.20 32.20
CA PRO A 113 37.52 -13.10 32.77
C PRO A 113 36.09 -12.72 32.37
N GLU A 114 35.79 -11.43 32.24
CA GLU A 114 34.47 -10.94 31.82
C GLU A 114 34.22 -11.24 30.34
N PHE A 115 35.24 -11.13 29.50
CA PHE A 115 35.18 -11.56 28.11
C PHE A 115 34.89 -13.06 27.98
N ASP A 116 35.60 -13.90 28.75
CA ASP A 116 35.42 -15.36 28.68
C ASP A 116 34.00 -15.78 29.12
N ALA A 117 33.42 -15.09 30.11
CA ALA A 117 32.04 -15.29 30.53
C ALA A 117 31.02 -14.89 29.45
N LEU A 118 31.24 -13.76 28.75
CA LEU A 118 30.40 -13.31 27.64
C LEU A 118 30.49 -14.25 26.44
N LYS A 119 31.70 -14.72 26.11
CA LYS A 119 31.93 -15.71 25.04
C LYS A 119 31.22 -17.03 25.32
N ALA A 120 31.31 -17.54 26.55
CA ALA A 120 30.61 -18.77 26.93
C ALA A 120 29.09 -18.61 26.85
N LYS A 121 28.55 -17.44 27.21
CA LYS A 121 27.12 -17.15 27.12
C LYS A 121 26.63 -17.09 25.66
N ALA A 122 27.37 -16.44 24.78
CA ALA A 122 27.04 -16.36 23.35
C ALA A 122 27.09 -17.75 22.68
N LEU A 123 28.08 -18.59 23.03
CA LEU A 123 28.19 -19.98 22.57
C LEU A 123 27.15 -20.92 23.16
N ALA A 124 26.50 -20.56 24.27
CA ALA A 124 25.40 -21.33 24.85
C ALA A 124 24.03 -20.93 24.29
N ALA A 125 23.94 -19.74 23.67
CA ALA A 125 22.74 -19.23 22.99
C ALA A 125 22.66 -19.63 21.50
N SER A 126 23.67 -20.35 21.00
CA SER A 126 23.77 -20.90 19.64
C SER A 126 23.02 -22.22 19.47
#